data_AF-A0A1G2DDE6-F1
#
_entry.id   AF-A0A1G2DDE6-F1
#
_cell.length_a   1.000
_cell.length_b   1.000
_cell.length_c   1.000
_cell.angle_alpha   90.00
_cell.angle_beta   90.00
_cell.angle_gamma   90.00
#
_symmetry.space_group_name_H-M   'P 1'
#
loop_
_entity.id
_entity.type
_entity.pdbx_description
1 polymer ?
#
loop_
_entity_poly.entity_id
_entity_poly.type
_entity_poly.pdbx_seq_one_letter_code
_entity_poly.pdbx_strand_id
1 'polypeptide(L)'
;MASPKQRSAAKKNIRKAQQKWRSMTKREHSLAQPEGRRRKLPGTTGKGKFYRIEVRPKGEFATFRNQDLGKSGGLERLAGKRRSGSWDTVSFLVSKKGAHVDKHGHLKIDDPKMRTALKQIRGRVTHVKGDVFRAHPRRNIPENEKPTLAQRRAQRKNIKKAQRARWKK
;
A
#
# COMPACT_ATOMS: atom_id res chain seq x y z
N MET A 1 -12.57 -18.90 -53.51
CA MET A 1 -13.68 -18.48 -52.61
C MET A 1 -13.81 -19.46 -51.45
N ALA A 2 -14.15 -18.99 -50.24
CA ALA A 2 -14.36 -19.87 -49.08
C ALA A 2 -15.63 -20.73 -49.25
N SER A 3 -15.52 -22.04 -48.99
CA SER A 3 -16.60 -23.01 -49.11
C SER A 3 -17.75 -22.74 -48.13
N PRO A 4 -18.99 -23.20 -48.42
CA PRO A 4 -20.13 -23.07 -47.51
C PRO A 4 -19.86 -23.63 -46.11
N LYS A 5 -19.11 -24.75 -46.03
CA LYS A 5 -18.68 -25.38 -44.77
C LYS A 5 -17.74 -24.49 -43.97
N GLN A 6 -16.77 -23.84 -44.63
CA GLN A 6 -15.87 -22.88 -44.01
C GLN A 6 -16.62 -21.63 -43.50
N ARG A 7 -17.60 -21.12 -44.27
CA ARG A 7 -18.43 -19.98 -43.85
C ARG A 7 -19.29 -20.31 -42.61
N SER A 8 -19.88 -21.50 -42.56
CA SER A 8 -20.65 -21.98 -41.41
C SER A 8 -19.79 -22.14 -40.15
N ALA A 9 -18.62 -22.76 -40.29
CA ALA A 9 -17.65 -22.90 -39.21
C ALA A 9 -17.17 -21.54 -38.68
N ALA A 10 -16.88 -20.58 -39.57
CA ALA A 10 -16.51 -19.21 -39.19
C ALA A 10 -17.61 -18.53 -38.38
N LYS A 11 -18.88 -18.58 -38.83
CA LYS A 11 -20.02 -18.02 -38.07
C LYS A 11 -20.16 -18.64 -36.67
N LYS A 12 -20.01 -19.96 -36.56
CA LYS A 12 -20.07 -20.68 -35.27
C LYS A 12 -18.94 -20.25 -34.34
N ASN A 13 -17.72 -20.10 -34.86
CA ASN A 13 -16.57 -19.66 -34.09
C ASN A 13 -16.70 -18.20 -33.63
N ILE A 14 -17.20 -17.31 -34.49
CA ILE A 14 -17.49 -15.91 -34.12
C ILE A 14 -18.51 -15.86 -32.98
N ARG A 15 -19.60 -16.64 -33.07
CA ARG A 15 -20.64 -16.68 -32.03
C ARG A 15 -20.09 -17.19 -30.70
N LYS A 16 -19.25 -18.23 -30.71
CA LYS A 16 -18.54 -18.74 -29.53
C LYS A 16 -17.60 -17.69 -28.93
N ALA A 17 -16.84 -16.99 -29.76
CA ALA A 17 -15.93 -15.93 -29.31
C ALA A 17 -16.70 -14.75 -28.69
N GLN A 18 -17.82 -14.33 -29.29
CA GLN A 18 -18.69 -13.28 -28.75
C GLN A 18 -19.34 -13.69 -27.41
N GLN A 19 -19.82 -14.93 -27.29
CA GLN A 19 -20.35 -15.44 -26.01
C GLN A 19 -19.28 -15.45 -24.93
N LYS A 20 -18.08 -15.95 -25.26
CA LYS A 20 -16.96 -15.97 -24.31
C LYS A 20 -16.57 -14.55 -23.90
N TRP A 21 -16.49 -13.61 -24.84
CA TRP A 21 -16.24 -12.20 -24.56
C TRP A 21 -17.29 -11.63 -23.60
N ARG A 22 -18.59 -11.80 -23.88
CA ARG A 22 -19.67 -11.27 -23.00
C ARG A 22 -19.69 -11.88 -21.60
N SER A 23 -19.25 -13.13 -21.46
CA SER A 23 -19.17 -13.81 -20.15
C SER A 23 -17.97 -13.38 -19.29
N MET A 24 -17.01 -12.64 -19.85
CA MET A 24 -15.80 -12.24 -19.13
C MET A 24 -16.08 -11.13 -18.12
N THR A 25 -15.41 -11.23 -16.98
CA THR A 25 -15.30 -10.13 -16.02
C THR A 25 -14.41 -9.01 -16.57
N LYS A 26 -14.53 -7.79 -16.01
CA LYS A 26 -13.67 -6.64 -16.39
C LYS A 26 -12.17 -6.96 -16.37
N ARG A 27 -11.73 -7.81 -15.43
CA ARG A 27 -10.31 -8.22 -15.32
C ARG A 27 -9.91 -9.17 -16.44
N GLU A 28 -10.77 -10.13 -16.78
CA GLU A 28 -10.52 -11.07 -17.87
C GLU A 28 -10.49 -10.37 -19.23
N HIS A 29 -11.40 -9.41 -19.45
CA HIS A 29 -11.34 -8.54 -20.63
C HIS A 29 -10.01 -7.80 -20.77
N SER A 30 -9.53 -7.20 -19.68
CA SER A 30 -8.25 -6.50 -19.68
C SER A 30 -7.06 -7.42 -19.98
N LEU A 31 -7.08 -8.67 -19.49
CA LEU A 31 -6.02 -9.65 -19.76
C LEU A 31 -6.09 -10.27 -21.16
N ALA A 32 -7.28 -10.36 -21.74
CA ALA A 32 -7.49 -10.86 -23.10
C ALA A 32 -7.02 -9.87 -24.18
N GLN A 33 -7.01 -8.57 -23.88
CA GLN A 33 -6.46 -7.56 -24.78
C GLN A 33 -4.92 -7.52 -24.73
N PRO A 34 -4.22 -7.39 -25.87
CA PRO A 34 -2.76 -7.35 -25.92
C PRO A 34 -2.16 -6.23 -25.06
N GLU A 35 -2.81 -5.06 -25.05
CA GLU A 35 -2.38 -3.89 -24.28
C GLU A 35 -2.47 -4.13 -22.77
N GLY A 36 -3.59 -4.66 -22.28
CA GLY A 36 -3.77 -4.94 -20.86
C GLY A 36 -2.89 -6.09 -20.37
N ARG A 37 -2.57 -7.07 -21.23
CA ARG A 37 -1.59 -8.13 -20.93
C ARG A 37 -0.16 -7.60 -20.81
N ARG A 38 0.21 -6.58 -21.59
CA ARG A 38 1.53 -5.95 -21.54
C ARG A 38 1.70 -4.97 -20.37
N ARG A 39 0.58 -4.49 -19.80
CA ARG A 39 0.61 -3.54 -18.68
C ARG A 39 1.31 -4.15 -17.46
N LYS A 40 2.44 -3.56 -17.07
CA LYS A 40 3.15 -3.91 -15.84
C LYS A 40 2.40 -3.39 -14.62
N LEU A 41 2.48 -4.11 -13.52
CA LEU A 41 1.87 -3.69 -12.26
C LEU A 41 2.62 -2.44 -11.71
N PRO A 42 1.91 -1.53 -11.02
CA PRO A 42 2.55 -0.39 -10.37
C PRO A 42 3.70 -0.82 -9.46
N GLY A 43 4.86 -0.17 -9.62
CA GLY A 43 6.07 -0.44 -8.84
C GLY A 43 6.90 -1.66 -9.29
N THR A 44 6.44 -2.51 -10.20
CA THR A 44 7.21 -3.72 -10.59
C THR A 44 8.34 -3.44 -11.59
N THR A 45 8.37 -2.26 -12.20
CA THR A 45 9.37 -1.90 -13.22
C THR A 45 10.60 -1.20 -12.65
N GLY A 46 10.56 -0.71 -11.40
CA GLY A 46 11.65 0.08 -10.83
C GLY A 46 11.73 1.53 -11.36
N LYS A 47 10.86 1.91 -12.31
CA LYS A 47 10.90 3.21 -12.99
C LYS A 47 9.98 4.26 -12.33
N GLY A 48 9.36 3.93 -11.19
CA GLY A 48 8.48 4.84 -10.48
C GLY A 48 9.23 5.99 -9.79
N LYS A 49 8.50 7.03 -9.40
CA LYS A 49 9.02 8.15 -8.59
C LYS A 49 9.03 7.86 -7.08
N PHE A 50 8.43 6.74 -6.67
CA PHE A 50 8.24 6.38 -5.27
C PHE A 50 8.63 4.91 -5.05
N TYR A 51 9.21 4.63 -3.89
CA TYR A 51 9.31 3.30 -3.32
C TYR A 51 8.06 2.97 -2.53
N ARG A 52 7.54 1.76 -2.69
CA ARG A 52 6.37 1.27 -1.94
C ARG A 52 6.82 0.29 -0.87
N ILE A 53 6.59 0.65 0.39
CA ILE A 53 6.87 -0.22 1.54
C ILE A 53 5.57 -0.88 1.98
N GLU A 54 5.39 -2.16 1.71
CA GLU A 54 4.27 -2.96 2.17
C GLU A 54 4.49 -3.38 3.63
N VAL A 55 3.54 -3.02 4.49
CA VAL A 55 3.59 -3.29 5.93
C VAL A 55 2.65 -4.43 6.32
N ARG A 56 1.48 -4.47 5.69
CA ARG A 56 0.46 -5.49 5.91
C ARG A 56 -0.17 -5.91 4.59
N PRO A 57 -0.61 -7.17 4.47
CA PRO A 57 -1.25 -7.65 3.25
C PRO A 57 -2.58 -6.93 3.03
N LYS A 58 -2.85 -6.56 1.77
CA LYS A 58 -4.07 -5.84 1.37
C LYS A 58 -5.35 -6.59 1.76
N GLY A 59 -5.32 -7.93 1.80
CA GLY A 59 -6.48 -8.77 2.12
C GLY A 59 -7.02 -8.62 3.55
N GLU A 60 -6.24 -8.04 4.47
CA GLU A 60 -6.70 -7.74 5.84
C GLU A 60 -7.69 -6.57 5.93
N PHE A 61 -7.95 -5.87 4.81
CA PHE A 61 -8.63 -4.58 4.79
C PHE A 61 -9.81 -4.57 3.82
N ALA A 62 -10.86 -3.86 4.21
CA ALA A 62 -12.08 -3.69 3.42
C ALA A 62 -12.07 -2.39 2.62
N THR A 63 -11.67 -1.28 3.25
CA THR A 63 -11.62 0.04 2.61
C THR A 63 -10.26 0.70 2.81
N PHE A 64 -9.91 1.63 1.91
CA PHE A 64 -8.59 2.25 1.86
C PHE A 64 -8.71 3.76 1.80
N ARG A 65 -7.75 4.47 2.39
CA ARG A 65 -7.62 5.93 2.31
C ARG A 65 -6.15 6.33 2.23
N ASN A 66 -5.85 7.28 1.36
CA ASN A 66 -4.53 7.90 1.28
C ASN A 66 -4.43 9.09 2.24
N GLN A 67 -3.27 9.25 2.85
CA GLN A 67 -2.96 10.33 3.79
C GLN A 67 -1.51 10.76 3.57
N ASP A 68 -1.27 12.05 3.37
CA ASP A 68 0.08 12.60 3.37
C ASP A 68 0.57 12.73 4.83
N LEU A 69 1.77 12.23 5.13
CA LEU A 69 2.36 12.25 6.47
C LEU A 69 3.57 13.17 6.58
N GLY A 70 3.91 13.92 5.52
CA GLY A 70 5.10 14.76 5.47
C GLY A 70 4.85 16.12 4.82
N LYS A 71 5.88 16.64 4.17
CA LYS A 71 5.69 17.71 3.18
C LYS A 71 4.98 17.12 1.97
N SER A 72 4.12 17.91 1.33
CA SER A 72 3.37 17.51 0.13
C SER A 72 4.24 16.73 -0.86
N GLY A 73 3.84 15.50 -1.17
CA GLY A 73 4.47 14.64 -2.19
C GLY A 73 5.75 13.92 -1.76
N GLY A 74 6.09 13.95 -0.46
CA GLY A 74 7.28 13.29 0.07
C GLY A 74 7.04 11.87 0.62
N LEU A 75 6.04 11.73 1.48
CA LEU A 75 5.68 10.47 2.15
C LEU A 75 4.17 10.34 2.27
N GLU A 76 3.61 9.37 1.55
CA GLU A 76 2.19 9.04 1.65
C GLU A 76 1.98 7.73 2.39
N ARG A 77 0.91 7.67 3.18
CA ARG A 77 0.41 6.47 3.83
C ARG A 77 -0.87 6.01 3.16
N LEU A 78 -0.88 4.75 2.74
CA LEU A 78 -2.09 4.00 2.45
C LEU A 78 -2.58 3.37 3.75
N ALA A 79 -3.62 3.95 4.34
CA ALA A 79 -4.32 3.38 5.49
C ALA A 79 -5.45 2.47 5.01
N GLY A 80 -5.71 1.40 5.76
CA GLY A 80 -6.81 0.48 5.49
C GLY A 80 -7.68 0.31 6.73
N LYS A 81 -9.00 0.26 6.52
CA LYS A 81 -9.96 -0.11 7.57
C LYS A 81 -10.14 -1.62 7.55
N ARG A 82 -9.94 -2.26 8.70
CA ARG A 82 -10.21 -3.69 8.90
C ARG A 82 -11.69 -3.97 9.03
N ARG A 83 -12.08 -5.25 8.92
CA ARG A 83 -13.45 -5.71 9.21
C ARG A 83 -13.92 -5.39 10.62
N SER A 84 -13.01 -5.40 11.59
CA SER A 84 -13.26 -4.96 12.98
C SER A 84 -13.55 -3.46 13.12
N GLY A 85 -13.39 -2.66 12.05
CA GLY A 85 -13.55 -1.22 12.07
C GLY A 85 -12.29 -0.42 12.41
N SER A 86 -11.26 -1.07 12.95
CA SER A 86 -9.98 -0.43 13.26
C SER A 86 -9.21 -0.02 12.00
N TRP A 87 -8.51 1.11 12.07
CA TRP A 87 -7.63 1.58 11.00
C TRP A 87 -6.19 1.18 11.26
N ASP A 88 -5.52 0.74 10.20
CA ASP A 88 -4.15 0.27 10.25
C ASP A 88 -3.41 0.71 8.98
N THR A 89 -2.07 0.63 9.00
CA THR A 89 -1.28 0.97 7.82
C THR A 89 -1.09 -0.23 6.91
N VAL A 90 -1.41 -0.07 5.62
CA VAL A 90 -1.24 -1.08 4.57
C VAL A 90 0.15 -0.95 3.96
N SER A 91 0.47 0.25 3.49
CA SER A 91 1.76 0.56 2.87
C SER A 91 2.12 2.03 2.99
N PHE A 92 3.41 2.34 2.86
CA PHE A 92 3.92 3.68 2.66
C PHE A 92 4.43 3.86 1.23
N LEU A 93 4.26 5.06 0.68
CA LEU A 93 4.91 5.50 -0.55
C LEU A 93 5.95 6.55 -0.17
N VAL A 94 7.21 6.25 -0.41
CA VAL A 94 8.34 7.12 -0.09
C VAL A 94 8.92 7.66 -1.38
N SER A 95 9.04 8.99 -1.49
CA SER A 95 9.65 9.61 -2.68
C SER A 95 11.11 9.20 -2.83
N LYS A 96 11.52 8.86 -4.05
CA LYS A 96 12.93 8.56 -4.37
C LYS A 96 13.87 9.76 -4.15
N LYS A 97 13.34 10.98 -4.06
CA LYS A 97 14.14 12.17 -3.75
C LYS A 97 14.63 12.22 -2.30
N GLY A 98 13.95 11.53 -1.39
CA GLY A 98 14.25 11.52 0.05
C GLY A 98 14.64 10.15 0.60
N ALA A 99 14.96 9.21 -0.29
CA ALA A 99 15.31 7.85 0.06
C ALA A 99 16.15 7.21 -1.05
N HIS A 100 17.07 6.32 -0.67
CA HIS A 100 17.87 5.54 -1.59
C HIS A 100 17.96 4.09 -1.14
N VAL A 101 18.37 3.22 -2.05
CA VAL A 101 18.63 1.80 -1.75
C VAL A 101 20.12 1.65 -1.51
N ASP A 102 20.50 1.05 -0.38
CA ASP A 102 21.91 0.79 -0.07
C ASP A 102 22.48 -0.35 -0.93
N LYS A 103 23.81 -0.53 -0.86
CA LYS A 103 24.53 -1.61 -1.56
C LYS A 103 24.06 -3.02 -1.20
N HIS A 104 23.34 -3.18 -0.08
CA HIS A 104 22.79 -4.44 0.39
C HIS A 104 21.32 -4.62 0.00
N GLY A 105 20.74 -3.70 -0.78
CA GLY A 105 19.34 -3.77 -1.22
C GLY A 105 18.33 -3.31 -0.18
N HIS A 106 18.74 -2.64 0.90
CA HIS A 106 17.81 -2.08 1.88
C HIS A 106 17.43 -0.64 1.55
N LEU A 107 16.16 -0.30 1.75
CA LEU A 107 15.70 1.06 1.62
C LEU A 107 16.14 1.90 2.83
N LYS A 108 16.88 2.97 2.57
CA LYS A 108 17.30 3.99 3.53
C LYS A 108 16.50 5.28 3.29
N ILE A 109 16.11 5.91 4.39
CA ILE A 109 15.31 7.14 4.37
C ILE A 109 16.21 8.28 4.83
N ASP A 110 16.46 9.23 3.93
CA ASP A 110 17.39 10.33 4.15
C ASP A 110 16.69 11.51 4.85
N ASP A 111 15.43 11.75 4.52
CA ASP A 111 14.65 12.83 5.13
C ASP A 111 14.31 12.51 6.61
N PRO A 112 14.72 13.37 7.57
CA PRO A 112 14.48 13.12 9.00
C PRO A 112 13.00 13.06 9.41
N LYS A 113 12.12 13.82 8.73
CA LYS A 113 10.68 13.83 9.01
C LYS A 113 10.06 12.52 8.53
N MET A 114 10.40 12.07 7.33
CA MET A 114 9.95 10.77 6.79
C MET A 114 10.46 9.62 7.67
N ARG A 115 11.72 9.67 8.08
CA ARG A 115 12.32 8.70 9.00
C ARG A 115 11.57 8.63 10.34
N THR A 116 11.13 9.77 10.84
CA THR A 116 10.32 9.84 12.08
C THR A 116 8.94 9.22 11.90
N ALA A 117 8.26 9.51 10.79
CA ALA A 117 6.95 8.92 10.47
C ALA A 117 7.03 7.39 10.28
N LEU A 118 8.16 6.87 9.78
CA LEU A 118 8.37 5.44 9.55
C LEU A 118 8.83 4.66 10.80
N LYS A 119 9.04 5.30 11.96
CA LYS A 119 9.35 4.63 13.25
C LYS A 119 8.26 3.67 13.73
N GLN A 120 7.07 3.71 13.13
CA GLN A 120 5.99 2.77 13.38
C GLN A 120 6.18 1.41 12.68
N ILE A 121 7.20 1.28 11.85
CA ILE A 121 7.57 0.03 11.18
C ILE A 121 8.72 -0.62 11.96
N ARG A 122 8.72 -1.95 12.01
CA ARG A 122 9.75 -2.75 12.66
C ARG A 122 10.68 -3.42 11.66
N GLY A 123 11.95 -3.51 12.04
CA GLY A 123 12.97 -4.26 11.33
C GLY A 123 13.48 -3.53 10.08
N ARG A 124 14.27 -4.25 9.30
CA ARG A 124 14.81 -3.75 8.03
C ARG A 124 13.72 -3.75 6.96
N VAL A 125 13.77 -2.76 6.08
CA VAL A 125 12.92 -2.67 4.90
C VAL A 125 13.59 -3.45 3.77
N THR A 126 13.07 -4.65 3.48
CA THR A 126 13.67 -5.60 2.55
C THR A 126 13.13 -5.42 1.15
N HIS A 127 13.99 -5.44 0.14
CA HIS A 127 13.56 -5.41 -1.26
C HIS A 127 12.73 -6.65 -1.62
N VAL A 128 11.72 -6.46 -2.46
CA VAL A 128 10.89 -7.55 -3.00
C VAL A 128 11.03 -7.61 -4.51
N LYS A 129 10.73 -6.51 -5.20
CA LYS A 129 10.83 -6.40 -6.67
C LYS A 129 10.68 -4.95 -7.11
N GLY A 130 11.39 -4.53 -8.15
CA GLY A 130 11.28 -3.16 -8.68
C GLY A 130 11.41 -2.11 -7.56
N ASP A 131 10.37 -1.30 -7.39
CA ASP A 131 10.26 -0.27 -6.34
C ASP A 131 9.49 -0.75 -5.09
N VAL A 132 9.21 -2.05 -4.97
CA VAL A 132 8.44 -2.64 -3.87
C VAL A 132 9.35 -3.24 -2.83
N PHE A 133 9.10 -2.85 -1.58
CA PHE A 133 9.78 -3.31 -0.39
C PHE A 133 8.76 -3.84 0.62
N ARG A 134 9.22 -4.67 1.55
CA ARG A 134 8.42 -5.21 2.65
C ARG A 134 9.01 -4.79 3.98
N ALA A 135 8.14 -4.54 4.94
CA ALA A 135 8.53 -4.30 6.31
C ALA A 135 7.47 -4.85 7.28
N HIS A 136 7.79 -4.89 8.57
CA HIS A 136 6.89 -5.44 9.57
C HIS A 136 6.13 -4.32 10.30
N PRO A 137 4.86 -4.52 10.69
CA PRO A 137 4.16 -3.56 11.52
C PRO A 137 4.81 -3.44 12.90
N ARG A 138 4.48 -2.37 13.62
CA ARG A 138 4.83 -2.22 15.04
C ARG A 138 4.39 -3.47 15.82
N ARG A 139 5.20 -3.88 16.81
CA ARG A 139 4.84 -4.95 17.74
C ARG A 139 3.48 -4.65 18.38
N ASN A 140 2.58 -5.62 18.36
CA ASN A 140 1.36 -5.56 19.15
C ASN A 140 1.73 -5.68 20.64
N ILE A 141 1.36 -4.68 21.44
CA ILE A 141 1.63 -4.65 22.88
C ILE A 141 0.38 -5.21 23.56
N PRO A 142 0.49 -6.32 24.32
CA PRO A 142 -0.66 -6.91 25.00
C PRO A 142 -1.26 -5.95 26.04
N GLU A 143 -2.53 -6.13 26.39
CA GLU A 143 -3.25 -5.19 27.26
C GLU A 143 -2.68 -5.14 28.68
N ASN A 144 -2.22 -6.28 29.22
CA ASN A 144 -1.59 -6.35 30.54
C ASN A 144 -0.25 -5.58 30.62
N GLU A 145 0.43 -5.36 29.49
CA GLU A 145 1.65 -4.54 29.42
C GLU A 145 1.34 -3.04 29.29
N LYS A 146 0.07 -2.67 29.06
CA LYS A 146 -0.35 -1.27 29.04
C LYS A 146 -0.68 -0.80 30.47
N PRO A 147 -0.43 0.49 30.80
CA PRO A 147 0.03 1.56 29.93
C PRO A 147 1.56 1.60 29.75
N THR A 148 1.98 1.72 28.49
CA THR A 148 3.38 1.89 28.07
C THR A 148 4.00 3.17 28.64
N LEU A 149 5.34 3.23 28.73
CA LEU A 149 6.05 4.44 29.17
C LEU A 149 5.65 5.70 28.38
N ALA A 150 5.40 5.57 27.07
CA ALA A 150 4.93 6.67 26.24
C ALA A 150 3.52 7.14 26.64
N GLN A 151 2.60 6.20 26.91
CA GLN A 151 1.25 6.52 27.41
C GLN A 151 1.32 7.19 28.79
N ARG A 152 2.14 6.68 29.72
CA ARG A 152 2.33 7.29 31.05
C ARG A 152 2.87 8.72 30.93
N ARG A 153 3.85 8.96 30.05
CA ARG A 153 4.39 10.32 29.78
C ARG A 153 3.33 11.24 29.19
N ALA A 154 2.54 10.76 28.23
CA ALA A 154 1.46 11.53 27.63
C ALA A 154 0.37 11.88 28.65
N GLN A 155 -0.03 10.91 29.49
CA GLN A 155 -0.98 11.12 30.57
C GLN A 155 -0.50 12.19 31.54
N ARG A 156 0.75 12.12 32.03
CA ARG A 156 1.34 13.15 32.91
C ARG A 156 1.33 14.53 32.25
N LYS A 157 1.70 14.62 30.97
CA LYS A 157 1.66 15.90 30.22
C LYS A 157 0.25 16.45 30.12
N ASN A 158 -0.74 15.61 29.84
CA ASN A 158 -2.14 16.01 29.73
C ASN A 158 -2.70 16.48 31.08
N ILE A 159 -2.38 15.78 32.17
CA ILE A 159 -2.77 16.19 33.53
C ILE A 159 -2.18 17.57 33.86
N LYS A 160 -0.87 17.77 33.63
CA LYS A 160 -0.24 19.09 33.83
C LYS A 160 -0.88 20.18 32.97
N LYS A 161 -1.22 19.87 31.72
CA LYS A 161 -1.92 20.80 30.81
C LYS A 161 -3.29 21.19 31.36
N ALA A 162 -4.06 20.21 31.86
CA ALA A 162 -5.37 20.44 32.46
C ALA A 162 -5.29 21.26 33.76
N GLN A 163 -4.33 20.96 34.63
CA GLN A 163 -4.09 21.74 35.87
C GLN A 163 -3.75 23.19 35.56
N ARG A 164 -2.84 23.44 34.61
CA ARG A 164 -2.51 24.80 34.15
C ARG A 164 -3.71 25.54 33.57
N ALA A 165 -4.56 24.85 32.81
CA ALA A 165 -5.77 25.45 32.26
C ALA A 165 -6.78 25.82 33.37
N ARG A 166 -6.86 25.01 34.43
CA ARG A 166 -7.71 25.28 35.61
C ARG A 166 -7.27 26.51 36.40
N TRP A 167 -5.96 26.80 36.48
CA TRP A 167 -5.40 27.96 37.20
C TRP A 167 -5.25 29.22 36.34
N LYS A 168 -5.67 29.18 35.07
CA LYS A 168 -5.74 30.36 34.17
C LYS A 168 -7.13 31.00 34.12
N LYS A 169 -8.09 30.45 34.87
CA LYS A 169 -9.34 31.10 35.25
C LYS A 169 -9.10 31.88 36.54
#